data_AF-A0A8H3I3R9-F1
#
_entry.id   AF-A0A8H3I3R9-F1
#
_cell.length_a   1.000
_cell.length_b   1.000
_cell.length_c   1.000
_cell.angle_alpha   90.00
_cell.angle_beta   90.00
_cell.angle_gamma   90.00
#
_symmetry.space_group_name_H-M   'P 1'
#
loop_
_entity.id
_entity.type
_entity.pdbx_description
1 polymer ?
#
loop_
_entity_poly.entity_id
_entity_poly.type
_entity_poly.pdbx_seq_one_letter_code
_entity_poly.pdbx_strand_id
1 'polypeptide(L)'
;MKEGGVVDHTLLESNPASILKAIPGVDVIVGHTTADSSVAGISFEAAVNNKYPGLTVADIDTLKAMYVAAGIPEENMATFGLGEAVFRCGTHFLADMYGTRAHTYRWDEPDPGRPTSAEHASDNHILYDGLLTLSNGSVSFHALTPAQRGLSDETIAYFTSFCANAVPKAANTSSTSHPLWPAHSSGKRIVFRAEGGGTGEIQGTPGASFLEELDRGEIERCKVWNSMATKAGM
;
A
#
# COMPACT_ATOMS: atom_id res chain seq x y z
N MET A 1 1.42 5.60 -25.51
CA MET A 1 -0.04 5.78 -25.36
C MET A 1 -0.31 5.90 -23.87
N LYS A 2 -0.91 7.01 -23.39
CA LYS A 2 -1.39 7.12 -22.01
C LYS A 2 -2.74 6.41 -21.94
N GLU A 3 -2.73 5.10 -21.78
CA GLU A 3 -3.94 4.33 -21.46
C GLU A 3 -4.06 4.28 -19.93
N GLY A 4 -4.61 5.36 -19.37
CA GLY A 4 -5.15 5.36 -18.01
C GLY A 4 -6.67 5.25 -18.07
N GLY A 5 -7.31 4.82 -16.98
CA GLY A 5 -8.77 4.92 -16.88
C GLY A 5 -9.20 6.39 -17.03
N VAL A 6 -10.06 6.67 -18.01
CA VAL A 6 -10.62 8.01 -18.26
C VAL A 6 -12.11 7.97 -17.99
N VAL A 7 -12.68 9.07 -17.49
CA VAL A 7 -14.12 9.27 -17.43
C VAL A 7 -14.64 9.28 -18.88
N ASP A 8 -15.19 8.15 -19.32
CA ASP A 8 -15.70 7.93 -20.67
C ASP A 8 -17.23 8.08 -20.76
N HIS A 9 -17.88 8.37 -19.62
CA HIS A 9 -19.32 8.47 -19.48
C HIS A 9 -20.08 7.20 -19.93
N THR A 10 -19.40 6.06 -19.98
CA THR A 10 -19.96 4.76 -20.34
C THR A 10 -19.63 3.70 -19.29
N LEU A 11 -18.35 3.46 -19.01
CA LEU A 11 -17.89 2.62 -17.92
C LEU A 11 -17.64 3.45 -16.65
N LEU A 12 -17.03 4.63 -16.80
CA LEU A 12 -16.77 5.57 -15.70
C LEU A 12 -17.57 6.86 -15.96
N GLU A 13 -18.74 6.95 -15.33
CA GLU A 13 -19.65 8.11 -15.46
C GLU A 13 -19.10 9.38 -14.81
N SER A 14 -18.27 9.23 -13.78
CA SER A 14 -17.57 10.30 -13.06
C SER A 14 -16.22 9.79 -12.53
N ASN A 15 -15.50 10.61 -11.75
CA ASN A 15 -14.23 10.17 -11.17
C ASN A 15 -14.46 8.94 -10.25
N PRO A 16 -13.55 7.94 -10.26
CA PRO A 16 -13.72 6.71 -9.48
C PRO A 16 -13.99 6.94 -7.99
N ALA A 17 -13.38 7.96 -7.38
CA ALA A 17 -13.62 8.33 -5.99
C ALA A 17 -15.09 8.67 -5.70
N SER A 18 -15.75 9.41 -6.60
CA SER A 18 -17.17 9.76 -6.49
C SER A 18 -18.07 8.56 -6.69
N ILE A 19 -17.71 7.68 -7.63
CA ILE A 19 -18.42 6.42 -7.86
C ILE A 19 -18.35 5.54 -6.61
N LEU A 20 -17.15 5.31 -6.06
CA LEU A 20 -16.95 4.47 -4.87
C LEU A 20 -17.71 5.02 -3.66
N LYS A 21 -17.72 6.34 -3.46
CA LYS A 21 -18.47 6.99 -2.38
C LYS A 21 -19.99 6.75 -2.49
N ALA A 22 -20.50 6.54 -3.70
CA ALA A 22 -21.92 6.30 -3.94
C ALA A 22 -22.34 4.83 -3.72
N ILE A 23 -21.39 3.92 -3.43
CA ILE A 23 -21.67 2.50 -3.19
C ILE A 23 -21.70 2.22 -1.68
N PRO A 24 -22.88 2.29 -1.03
CA PRO A 24 -22.99 1.96 0.38
C PRO A 24 -22.83 0.45 0.61
N GLY A 25 -22.38 0.08 1.80
CA GLY A 25 -22.48 -1.31 2.25
C GLY A 25 -21.47 -2.27 1.61
N VAL A 26 -20.29 -1.77 1.19
CA VAL A 26 -19.14 -2.63 0.82
C VAL A 26 -18.15 -2.67 1.98
N ASP A 27 -17.72 -3.86 2.35
CA ASP A 27 -16.59 -4.04 3.26
C ASP A 27 -15.32 -4.13 2.41
N VAL A 28 -14.23 -3.49 2.84
CA VAL A 28 -12.97 -3.46 2.09
C VAL A 28 -11.77 -3.92 2.93
N ILE A 29 -10.88 -4.67 2.30
CA ILE A 29 -9.48 -4.78 2.71
C ILE A 29 -8.66 -3.93 1.74
N VAL A 30 -7.77 -3.10 2.26
CA VAL A 30 -6.90 -2.24 1.46
C VAL A 30 -5.53 -2.12 2.11
N GLY A 31 -4.47 -2.11 1.31
CA GLY A 31 -3.12 -2.00 1.84
C GLY A 31 -2.11 -1.59 0.79
N HIS A 32 -0.86 -1.51 1.23
CA HIS A 32 0.31 -1.15 0.43
C HIS A 32 1.55 -1.83 1.00
N THR A 33 2.63 -1.86 0.23
CA THR A 33 3.93 -2.35 0.70
C THR A 33 4.73 -1.25 1.41
N THR A 34 5.68 -1.59 2.27
CA THR A 34 6.45 -0.61 3.06
C THR A 34 7.19 0.40 2.18
N ALA A 35 7.80 -0.06 1.09
CA ALA A 35 8.58 0.73 0.16
C ALA A 35 7.86 0.88 -1.19
N ASP A 36 6.52 1.01 -1.16
CA ASP A 36 5.71 1.14 -2.37
C ASP A 36 6.10 2.40 -3.16
N SER A 37 6.61 2.22 -4.36
CA SER A 37 7.05 3.28 -5.27
C SER A 37 7.11 2.76 -6.71
N SER A 38 6.89 3.66 -7.67
CA SER A 38 7.03 3.38 -9.10
C SER A 38 8.10 4.24 -9.77
N VAL A 39 8.90 4.99 -9.00
CA VAL A 39 9.85 5.98 -9.53
C VAL A 39 11.18 5.88 -8.81
N ALA A 40 12.27 5.91 -9.57
CA ALA A 40 13.64 6.03 -9.07
C ALA A 40 14.50 6.89 -10.02
N GLY A 41 15.45 7.64 -9.46
CA GLY A 41 16.52 8.29 -10.24
C GLY A 41 16.15 9.57 -11.00
N ILE A 42 15.03 10.22 -10.67
CA ILE A 42 14.64 11.53 -11.22
C ILE A 42 14.32 12.52 -10.09
N SER A 43 14.35 13.83 -10.39
CA SER A 43 13.98 14.85 -9.39
C SER A 43 12.49 14.76 -9.03
N PHE A 44 12.13 15.23 -7.83
CA PHE A 44 10.75 15.22 -7.36
C PHE A 44 9.83 16.00 -8.29
N GLU A 45 10.25 17.18 -8.76
CA GLU A 45 9.48 18.02 -9.68
C GLU A 45 9.31 17.38 -11.03
N ALA A 46 10.36 16.73 -11.56
CA ALA A 46 10.26 15.99 -12.81
C ALA A 46 9.26 14.83 -12.67
N ALA A 47 9.31 14.10 -11.56
CA ALA A 47 8.39 13.00 -11.27
C ALA A 47 6.93 13.48 -11.19
N VAL A 48 6.68 14.55 -10.41
CA VAL A 48 5.35 15.13 -10.22
C VAL A 48 4.81 15.72 -11.52
N ASN A 49 5.60 16.50 -12.27
CA ASN A 49 5.16 17.07 -13.54
C ASN A 49 4.83 16.00 -14.58
N ASN A 50 5.61 14.91 -14.63
CA ASN A 50 5.36 13.81 -15.56
C ASN A 50 4.06 13.07 -15.25
N LYS A 51 3.78 12.84 -13.95
CA LYS A 51 2.61 12.08 -13.48
C LYS A 51 1.35 12.93 -13.44
N TYR A 52 1.45 14.16 -12.93
CA TYR A 52 0.35 15.08 -12.62
C TYR A 52 0.58 16.45 -13.28
N PRO A 53 0.52 16.53 -14.62
CA PRO A 53 0.85 17.76 -15.36
C PRO A 53 -0.09 18.94 -15.09
N GLY A 54 -1.21 18.73 -14.38
CA GLY A 54 -2.12 19.79 -13.95
C GLY A 54 -1.72 20.49 -12.64
N LEU A 55 -0.69 20.00 -11.93
CA LEU A 55 -0.17 20.66 -10.74
C LEU A 55 0.72 21.86 -11.10
N THR A 56 0.55 22.96 -10.37
CA THR A 56 1.33 24.18 -10.57
C THR A 56 2.65 24.12 -9.81
N VAL A 57 3.57 25.05 -10.11
CA VAL A 57 4.82 25.22 -9.34
C VAL A 57 4.53 25.42 -7.85
N ALA A 58 3.49 26.20 -7.51
CA ALA A 58 3.11 26.43 -6.12
C ALA A 58 2.58 25.16 -5.42
N ASP A 59 1.87 24.29 -6.15
CA ASP A 59 1.44 22.99 -5.62
C ASP A 59 2.67 22.10 -5.35
N ILE A 60 3.64 22.06 -6.27
CA ILE A 60 4.90 21.31 -6.10
C ILE A 60 5.71 21.82 -4.92
N ASP A 61 5.82 23.14 -4.74
CA ASP A 61 6.53 23.74 -3.60
C ASP A 61 5.86 23.39 -2.27
N THR A 62 4.52 23.34 -2.25
CA THR A 62 3.75 22.89 -1.09
C THR A 62 4.07 21.43 -0.74
N LEU A 63 4.11 20.55 -1.75
CA LEU A 63 4.45 19.14 -1.56
C LEU A 63 5.90 18.96 -1.08
N LYS A 64 6.86 19.73 -1.63
CA LYS A 64 8.25 19.71 -1.16
C LYS A 64 8.37 20.13 0.30
N ALA A 65 7.73 21.24 0.67
CA ALA A 65 7.79 21.77 2.03
C ALA A 65 7.29 20.73 3.05
N MET A 66 6.25 19.98 2.67
CA MET A 66 5.72 18.87 3.45
C MET A 66 6.75 17.73 3.63
N TYR A 67 7.47 17.33 2.58
CA TYR A 67 8.52 16.31 2.69
C TYR A 67 9.75 16.79 3.49
N VAL A 68 10.14 18.06 3.34
CA VAL A 68 11.19 18.68 4.16
C VAL A 68 10.79 18.64 5.64
N ALA A 69 9.55 19.01 5.97
CA ALA A 69 9.05 18.98 7.35
C ALA A 69 9.01 17.56 7.93
N ALA A 70 8.84 16.54 7.08
CA ALA A 70 8.91 15.13 7.45
C ALA A 70 10.35 14.60 7.59
N GLY A 71 11.38 15.42 7.36
CA GLY A 71 12.78 15.01 7.40
C GLY A 71 13.20 14.13 6.23
N ILE A 72 12.44 14.10 5.14
CA ILE A 72 12.77 13.33 3.95
C ILE A 72 13.73 14.16 3.09
N PRO A 73 14.95 13.65 2.81
CA PRO A 73 15.94 14.41 2.08
C PRO A 73 15.57 14.48 0.58
N GLU A 74 16.06 15.51 -0.11
CA GLU A 74 15.64 15.86 -1.47
C GLU A 74 15.83 14.71 -2.46
N GLU A 75 16.93 13.96 -2.33
CA GLU A 75 17.24 12.78 -3.15
C GLU A 75 16.21 11.65 -3.03
N ASN A 76 15.45 11.61 -1.92
CA ASN A 76 14.44 10.59 -1.65
C ASN A 76 13.02 11.07 -1.91
N MET A 77 12.79 12.38 -2.11
CA MET A 77 11.45 12.94 -2.25
C MET A 77 10.69 12.36 -3.46
N ALA A 78 11.37 12.08 -4.57
CA ALA A 78 10.74 11.45 -5.74
C ALA A 78 10.16 10.08 -5.40
N THR A 79 10.95 9.23 -4.75
CA THR A 79 10.55 7.88 -4.35
C THR A 79 9.42 7.91 -3.33
N PHE A 80 9.58 8.67 -2.24
CA PHE A 80 8.55 8.76 -1.19
C PHE A 80 7.29 9.43 -1.71
N GLY A 81 7.44 10.55 -2.42
CA GLY A 81 6.31 11.37 -2.79
C GLY A 81 5.42 10.76 -3.85
N LEU A 82 6.00 10.10 -4.86
CA LEU A 82 5.20 9.37 -5.84
C LEU A 82 4.74 8.02 -5.29
N GLY A 83 5.50 7.38 -4.40
CA GLY A 83 5.04 6.20 -3.66
C GLY A 83 3.78 6.48 -2.83
N GLU A 84 3.77 7.61 -2.13
CA GLU A 84 2.60 8.08 -1.40
C GLU A 84 1.45 8.46 -2.32
N ALA A 85 1.69 9.32 -3.32
CA ALA A 85 0.64 9.81 -4.21
C ALA A 85 -0.06 8.71 -5.02
N VAL A 86 0.70 7.71 -5.48
CA VAL A 86 0.18 6.68 -6.41
C VAL A 86 -0.37 5.48 -5.66
N PHE A 87 0.19 5.12 -4.50
CA PHE A 87 -0.15 3.87 -3.82
C PHE A 87 -0.64 4.07 -2.38
N ARG A 88 0.22 4.58 -1.50
CA ARG A 88 -0.04 4.55 -0.04
C ARG A 88 -1.20 5.44 0.36
N CYS A 89 -1.33 6.63 -0.23
CA CYS A 89 -2.44 7.53 0.07
C CYS A 89 -3.79 7.02 -0.42
N GLY A 90 -3.82 6.16 -1.44
CA GLY A 90 -5.03 5.44 -1.85
C GLY A 90 -5.56 4.52 -0.74
N THR A 91 -4.67 3.92 0.06
CA THR A 91 -5.05 3.11 1.23
C THR A 91 -5.83 3.93 2.24
N HIS A 92 -5.29 5.09 2.65
CA HIS A 92 -5.95 5.98 3.61
C HIS A 92 -7.24 6.54 3.05
N PHE A 93 -7.24 6.98 1.79
CA PHE A 93 -8.43 7.52 1.15
C PHE A 93 -9.60 6.53 1.13
N LEU A 94 -9.35 5.29 0.71
CA LEU A 94 -10.38 4.25 0.68
C LEU A 94 -10.79 3.87 2.11
N ALA A 95 -9.83 3.71 3.02
CA ALA A 95 -10.14 3.27 4.37
C ALA A 95 -10.94 4.33 5.16
N ASP A 96 -10.64 5.61 5.00
CA ASP A 96 -11.42 6.72 5.56
C ASP A 96 -12.83 6.78 4.98
N MET A 97 -12.99 6.50 3.68
CA MET A 97 -14.29 6.48 3.01
C MET A 97 -15.22 5.39 3.57
N TYR A 98 -14.68 4.20 3.84
CA TYR A 98 -15.48 3.05 4.32
C TYR A 98 -15.48 2.91 5.85
N GLY A 99 -14.60 3.60 6.57
CA GLY A 99 -14.61 3.72 8.02
C GLY A 99 -14.53 2.37 8.75
N THR A 100 -15.57 2.03 9.52
CA THR A 100 -15.64 0.76 10.28
C THR A 100 -15.73 -0.48 9.38
N ARG A 101 -16.00 -0.31 8.09
CA ARG A 101 -16.07 -1.38 7.08
C ARG A 101 -14.74 -1.62 6.38
N ALA A 102 -13.72 -0.83 6.70
CA ALA A 102 -12.38 -0.97 6.13
C ALA A 102 -11.44 -1.69 7.11
N HIS A 103 -10.59 -2.55 6.56
CA HIS A 103 -9.48 -3.18 7.24
C HIS A 103 -8.19 -2.88 6.48
N THR A 104 -7.26 -2.17 7.11
CA THR A 104 -6.00 -1.78 6.47
C THR A 104 -4.85 -2.71 6.82
N TYR A 105 -3.92 -2.92 5.88
CA TYR A 105 -2.64 -3.58 6.14
C TYR A 105 -1.46 -2.82 5.55
N ARG A 106 -0.27 -3.09 6.09
CA ARG A 106 1.02 -2.81 5.45
C ARG A 106 1.75 -4.13 5.22
N TRP A 107 2.26 -4.32 4.02
CA TRP A 107 3.06 -5.48 3.69
C TRP A 107 4.54 -5.17 3.83
N ASP A 108 5.23 -5.89 4.72
CA ASP A 108 6.63 -5.64 5.05
C ASP A 108 7.54 -6.84 4.78
N GLU A 109 7.07 -7.84 4.05
CA GLU A 109 7.90 -8.98 3.66
C GLU A 109 8.55 -8.74 2.29
N PRO A 110 9.89 -8.67 2.20
CA PRO A 110 10.58 -8.51 0.94
C PRO A 110 10.50 -9.76 0.06
N ASP A 111 10.59 -9.57 -1.25
CA ASP A 111 10.76 -10.66 -2.20
C ASP A 111 12.26 -10.98 -2.47
N PRO A 112 12.60 -12.16 -3.02
CA PRO A 112 13.98 -12.54 -3.30
C PRO A 112 14.76 -11.63 -4.27
N GLY A 113 14.07 -10.85 -5.13
CA GLY A 113 14.69 -9.87 -6.00
C GLY A 113 15.13 -8.60 -5.27
N ARG A 114 14.50 -8.31 -4.12
CA ARG A 114 14.74 -7.13 -3.27
C ARG A 114 14.76 -7.51 -1.78
N PRO A 115 15.75 -8.30 -1.32
CA PRO A 115 15.73 -8.91 0.02
C PRO A 115 15.81 -7.93 1.20
N THR A 116 16.06 -6.65 0.94
CA THR A 116 16.16 -5.59 1.96
C THR A 116 15.02 -4.57 1.87
N SER A 117 14.05 -4.76 0.97
CA SER A 117 12.99 -3.77 0.68
C SER A 117 11.71 -4.46 0.23
N ALA A 118 10.62 -4.23 0.97
CA ALA A 118 9.28 -4.66 0.57
C ALA A 118 8.74 -3.64 -0.45
N GLU A 119 9.22 -3.75 -1.69
CA GLU A 119 8.86 -2.87 -2.80
C GLU A 119 7.45 -3.20 -3.34
N HIS A 120 7.00 -2.41 -4.31
CA HIS A 120 5.72 -2.59 -4.98
C HIS A 120 5.52 -4.05 -5.43
N ALA A 121 4.38 -4.63 -5.05
CA ALA A 121 3.97 -5.99 -5.43
C ALA A 121 4.86 -7.14 -4.86
N SER A 122 5.67 -6.89 -3.83
CA SER A 122 6.44 -7.93 -3.12
C SER A 122 5.56 -9.00 -2.45
N ASP A 123 4.32 -8.64 -2.11
CA ASP A 123 3.29 -9.54 -1.59
C ASP A 123 2.90 -10.67 -2.55
N ASN A 124 2.98 -10.44 -3.86
CA ASN A 124 2.70 -11.46 -4.87
C ASN A 124 3.58 -12.71 -4.70
N HIS A 125 4.83 -12.54 -4.27
CA HIS A 125 5.74 -13.65 -4.00
C HIS A 125 5.13 -14.65 -3.01
N ILE A 126 4.53 -14.14 -1.94
CA ILE A 126 3.96 -14.95 -0.86
C ILE A 126 2.55 -15.43 -1.19
N LEU A 127 1.75 -14.58 -1.83
CA LEU A 127 0.36 -14.88 -2.20
C LEU A 127 0.24 -15.93 -3.31
N TYR A 128 1.23 -15.99 -4.21
CA TYR A 128 1.26 -16.90 -5.35
C TYR A 128 2.37 -17.96 -5.24
N ASP A 129 2.58 -18.46 -4.02
CA ASP A 129 3.41 -19.64 -3.72
C ASP A 129 4.84 -19.59 -4.27
N GLY A 130 5.48 -18.42 -4.26
CA GLY A 130 6.86 -18.24 -4.69
C GLY A 130 7.04 -17.58 -6.06
N LEU A 131 5.94 -17.20 -6.73
CA LEU A 131 5.97 -16.57 -8.05
C LEU A 131 6.39 -15.10 -7.98
N LEU A 132 7.41 -14.72 -8.75
CA LEU A 132 7.81 -13.34 -8.99
C LEU A 132 7.42 -12.92 -10.40
N THR A 133 6.72 -11.80 -10.51
CA THR A 133 6.37 -11.20 -11.80
C THR A 133 7.37 -10.09 -12.11
N LEU A 134 8.05 -10.18 -13.25
CA LEU A 134 8.96 -9.15 -13.72
C LEU A 134 8.22 -8.11 -14.56
N SER A 135 8.80 -6.92 -14.70
CA SER A 135 8.17 -5.79 -15.41
C SER A 135 7.85 -6.05 -16.89
N ASN A 136 8.47 -7.07 -17.51
CA ASN A 136 8.20 -7.50 -18.88
C ASN A 136 7.12 -8.60 -18.97
N GLY A 137 6.46 -8.94 -17.87
CA GLY A 137 5.44 -10.00 -17.80
C GLY A 137 6.00 -11.43 -17.74
N SER A 138 7.33 -11.60 -17.69
CA SER A 138 7.92 -12.90 -17.40
C SER A 138 7.83 -13.24 -15.91
N VAL A 139 7.89 -14.53 -15.59
CA VAL A 139 7.80 -15.02 -14.21
C VAL A 139 9.03 -15.84 -13.85
N SER A 140 9.51 -15.69 -12.61
CA SER A 140 10.44 -16.63 -11.98
C SER A 140 9.81 -17.26 -10.76
N PHE A 141 10.28 -18.44 -10.38
CA PHE A 141 9.79 -19.16 -9.21
C PHE A 141 10.90 -19.30 -8.19
N HIS A 142 10.60 -18.90 -6.96
CA HIS A 142 11.47 -19.05 -5.79
C HIS A 142 10.64 -19.69 -4.69
N ALA A 143 10.99 -20.91 -4.29
CA ALA A 143 10.23 -21.60 -3.26
C ALA A 143 10.18 -20.79 -1.95
N LEU A 144 9.01 -20.74 -1.33
CA LEU A 144 8.84 -20.10 -0.02
C LEU A 144 9.66 -20.82 1.04
N THR A 145 10.31 -20.05 1.90
CA THR A 145 10.87 -20.59 3.15
C THR A 145 9.76 -21.05 4.09
N PRO A 146 10.04 -21.90 5.10
CA PRO A 146 9.01 -22.29 6.08
C PRO A 146 8.32 -21.11 6.78
N ALA A 147 9.07 -20.04 7.12
CA ALA A 147 8.50 -18.84 7.73
C ALA A 147 7.57 -18.09 6.75
N GLN A 148 7.96 -17.99 5.48
CA GLN A 148 7.15 -17.39 4.41
C GLN A 148 5.91 -18.22 4.08
N ARG A 149 5.99 -19.56 4.15
CA ARG A 149 4.82 -20.45 4.05
C ARG A 149 3.83 -20.16 5.17
N GLY A 150 4.32 -19.94 6.40
CA GLY A 150 3.48 -19.54 7.53
C GLY A 150 2.78 -18.20 7.31
N LEU A 151 3.49 -17.21 6.76
CA LEU A 151 2.88 -15.94 6.36
C LEU A 151 1.82 -16.13 5.26
N SER A 152 2.11 -16.94 4.23
CA SER A 152 1.16 -17.25 3.15
C SER A 152 -0.13 -17.86 3.71
N ASP A 153 -0.02 -18.85 4.60
CA ASP A 153 -1.17 -19.48 5.26
C ASP A 153 -1.97 -18.45 6.07
N GLU A 154 -1.29 -17.59 6.84
CA GLU A 154 -1.91 -16.52 7.62
C GLU A 154 -2.69 -15.54 6.74
N THR A 155 -2.05 -14.99 5.70
CA THR A 155 -2.68 -14.00 4.82
C THR A 155 -3.85 -14.60 4.06
N ILE A 156 -3.73 -15.83 3.54
CA ILE A 156 -4.82 -16.54 2.87
C ILE A 156 -5.99 -16.74 3.85
N ALA A 157 -5.73 -17.12 5.11
CA ALA A 157 -6.79 -17.29 6.11
C ALA A 157 -7.55 -15.98 6.37
N TYR A 158 -6.85 -14.85 6.54
CA TYR A 158 -7.51 -13.55 6.70
C TYR A 158 -8.37 -13.18 5.49
N PHE A 159 -7.81 -13.28 4.29
CA PHE A 159 -8.46 -12.82 3.07
C PHE A 159 -9.67 -13.70 2.75
N THR A 160 -9.55 -15.03 2.91
CA THR A 160 -10.68 -15.95 2.72
C THR A 160 -11.77 -15.79 3.76
N SER A 161 -11.42 -15.58 5.05
CA SER A 161 -12.41 -15.26 6.10
C SER A 161 -13.15 -13.97 5.80
N PHE A 162 -12.44 -12.96 5.30
CA PHE A 162 -13.03 -11.68 4.92
C PHE A 162 -14.00 -11.86 3.73
N CYS A 163 -13.60 -12.57 2.67
CA CYS A 163 -14.48 -12.87 1.55
C CYS A 163 -15.75 -13.62 1.97
N ALA A 164 -15.65 -14.51 2.98
CA ALA A 164 -16.78 -15.30 3.45
C ALA A 164 -17.74 -14.50 4.35
N ASN A 165 -17.21 -13.65 5.24
CA ASN A 165 -17.97 -13.10 6.36
C ASN A 165 -17.77 -11.60 6.61
N ALA A 166 -17.03 -10.89 5.76
CA ALA A 166 -16.63 -9.50 5.93
C ALA A 166 -15.83 -9.20 7.23
N VAL A 167 -15.28 -10.25 7.87
CA VAL A 167 -14.45 -10.10 9.07
C VAL A 167 -13.14 -10.86 8.83
N PRO A 168 -11.99 -10.17 8.79
CA PRO A 168 -10.70 -10.83 8.60
C PRO A 168 -10.33 -11.56 9.89
N LYS A 169 -10.21 -12.89 9.81
CA LYS A 169 -9.75 -13.74 10.90
C LYS A 169 -8.81 -14.80 10.35
N ALA A 170 -7.66 -14.96 10.99
CA ALA A 170 -6.79 -16.11 10.76
C ALA A 170 -7.11 -17.19 11.80
N ALA A 171 -7.46 -18.39 11.33
CA ALA A 171 -7.64 -19.58 12.14
C ALA A 171 -7.13 -20.78 11.32
N ASN A 172 -6.72 -21.85 12.00
CA ASN A 172 -6.23 -23.10 11.37
C ASN A 172 -4.98 -22.93 10.50
N THR A 173 -4.12 -22.01 10.88
CA THR A 173 -2.83 -21.68 10.25
C THR A 173 -1.68 -22.34 11.03
N SER A 174 -0.51 -22.41 10.41
CA SER A 174 0.69 -23.03 11.00
C SER A 174 1.32 -22.25 12.16
N SER A 175 0.90 -20.99 12.37
CA SER A 175 1.36 -20.12 13.47
C SER A 175 0.42 -20.18 14.69
N THR A 176 0.99 -20.05 15.89
CA THR A 176 0.27 -20.19 17.17
C THR A 176 -0.38 -18.91 17.67
N SER A 177 -0.10 -17.75 17.06
CA SER A 177 -0.69 -16.47 17.46
C SER A 177 -0.86 -15.55 16.26
N HIS A 178 -2.09 -15.09 16.06
CA HIS A 178 -2.48 -14.18 14.99
C HIS A 178 -3.08 -12.92 15.59
N PRO A 179 -2.61 -11.72 15.22
CA PRO A 179 -3.21 -10.48 15.71
C PRO A 179 -4.66 -10.36 15.25
N LEU A 180 -5.57 -9.96 16.12
CA LEU A 180 -6.91 -9.58 15.66
C LEU A 180 -6.77 -8.41 14.69
N TRP A 181 -7.26 -8.53 13.46
CA TRP A 181 -7.23 -7.45 12.46
C TRP A 181 -8.35 -6.44 12.77
N PRO A 182 -8.03 -5.26 13.35
CA PRO A 182 -9.08 -4.30 13.69
C PRO A 182 -9.60 -3.59 12.44
N ALA A 183 -10.77 -2.97 12.56
CA ALA A 183 -11.23 -2.02 11.56
C ALA A 183 -10.34 -0.76 11.57
N HIS A 184 -10.18 -0.13 10.41
CA HIS A 184 -9.32 1.04 10.21
C HIS A 184 -9.63 2.18 11.18
N SER A 185 -10.91 2.37 11.51
CA SER A 185 -11.37 3.38 12.49
C SER A 185 -10.76 3.22 13.89
N SER A 186 -10.11 2.09 14.21
CA SER A 186 -9.37 1.93 15.47
C SER A 186 -8.04 2.67 15.50
N GLY A 187 -7.58 3.23 14.38
CA GLY A 187 -6.26 3.85 14.25
C GLY A 187 -5.10 2.85 14.16
N LYS A 188 -5.38 1.57 13.90
CA LYS A 188 -4.37 0.51 13.81
C LYS A 188 -4.52 -0.30 12.52
N ARG A 189 -3.42 -0.93 12.08
CA ARG A 189 -3.40 -1.87 10.95
C ARG A 189 -2.53 -3.10 11.26
N ILE A 190 -2.77 -4.18 10.52
CA ILE A 190 -1.82 -5.32 10.52
C ILE A 190 -0.61 -4.97 9.67
N VAL A 191 0.57 -5.33 10.16
CA VAL A 191 1.80 -5.44 9.38
C VAL A 191 2.05 -6.90 9.09
N PHE A 192 2.04 -7.28 7.82
CA PHE A 192 2.36 -8.64 7.38
C PHE A 192 3.87 -8.81 7.22
N ARG A 193 4.43 -9.80 7.92
CA ARG A 193 5.84 -10.23 7.77
C ARG A 193 5.99 -11.69 8.18
N ALA A 194 6.94 -12.37 7.57
CA ALA A 194 7.29 -13.72 7.99
C ALA A 194 7.96 -13.69 9.37
N GLU A 195 8.00 -14.84 10.05
CA GLU A 195 8.73 -14.96 11.31
C GLU A 195 10.21 -14.61 11.10
N GLY A 196 10.71 -13.58 11.79
CA GLY A 196 12.08 -13.09 11.58
C GLY A 196 12.27 -12.32 10.26
N GLY A 197 11.24 -12.21 9.42
CA GLY A 197 11.23 -11.46 8.16
C GLY A 197 11.14 -9.94 8.38
N GLY A 198 10.47 -9.19 7.51
CA GLY A 198 10.37 -7.73 7.66
C GLY A 198 11.53 -6.96 7.02
N THR A 199 11.44 -5.62 7.07
CA THR A 199 12.51 -4.72 6.61
C THR A 199 13.00 -3.80 7.74
N GLY A 200 14.09 -3.06 7.49
CA GLY A 200 14.60 -2.06 8.44
C GLY A 200 14.95 -2.63 9.81
N GLU A 201 14.56 -1.92 10.88
CA GLU A 201 14.93 -2.26 12.27
C GLU A 201 14.28 -3.57 12.77
N ILE A 202 13.21 -4.03 12.13
CA ILE A 202 12.52 -5.25 12.54
C ILE A 202 13.06 -6.50 11.84
N GLN A 203 13.88 -6.36 10.80
CA GLN A 203 14.45 -7.48 10.07
C GLN A 203 15.30 -8.37 11.01
N GLY A 204 15.06 -9.69 10.99
CA GLY A 204 15.76 -10.65 11.85
C GLY A 204 15.32 -10.63 13.33
N THR A 205 14.43 -9.74 13.73
CA THR A 205 13.87 -9.74 15.10
C THR A 205 12.82 -10.84 15.25
N PRO A 206 12.77 -11.56 16.39
CA PRO A 206 11.74 -12.57 16.64
C PRO A 206 10.33 -11.99 16.53
N GLY A 207 9.42 -12.77 15.94
CA GLY A 207 8.03 -12.39 15.73
C GLY A 207 7.62 -12.40 14.26
N ALA A 208 6.32 -12.55 14.04
CA ALA A 208 5.68 -12.55 12.72
C ALA A 208 4.80 -11.29 12.58
N SER A 209 3.69 -11.38 11.85
CA SER A 209 2.73 -10.30 11.68
C SER A 209 2.28 -9.69 13.01
N PHE A 210 2.13 -8.36 13.06
CA PHE A 210 1.82 -7.60 14.27
C PHE A 210 0.89 -6.41 13.99
N LEU A 211 0.40 -5.74 15.04
CA LEU A 211 -0.38 -4.51 14.91
C LEU A 211 0.51 -3.29 15.07
N GLU A 212 0.34 -2.31 14.18
CA GLU A 212 0.93 -0.99 14.33
C GLU A 212 -0.13 0.10 14.39
N GLU A 213 0.22 1.22 15.04
CA GLU A 213 -0.55 2.46 14.93
C GLU A 213 -0.34 3.05 13.54
N LEU A 214 -1.39 3.66 12.98
CA LEU A 214 -1.26 4.36 11.70
C LEU A 214 -0.30 5.54 11.85
N ASP A 215 0.62 5.69 10.90
CA ASP A 215 1.57 6.80 10.87
C ASP A 215 0.83 8.12 10.63
N ARG A 216 0.77 8.96 11.67
CA ARG A 216 0.15 10.28 11.59
C ARG A 216 0.86 11.20 10.59
N GLY A 217 2.17 11.09 10.46
CA GLY A 217 2.95 11.84 9.49
C GLY A 217 2.50 11.51 8.07
N GLU A 218 2.46 10.22 7.72
CA GLU A 218 1.93 9.75 6.44
C GLU A 218 0.48 10.21 6.19
N ILE A 219 -0.40 10.07 7.18
CA ILE A 219 -1.81 10.51 7.07
C ILE A 219 -1.90 12.00 6.72
N GLU A 220 -1.16 12.87 7.42
CA GLU A 220 -1.17 14.30 7.12
C GLU A 220 -0.62 14.61 5.74
N ARG A 221 0.42 13.89 5.30
CA ARG A 221 0.92 14.04 3.92
C ARG A 221 -0.09 13.62 2.88
N CYS A 222 -0.82 12.53 3.13
CA CYS A 222 -1.88 12.07 2.26
C CYS A 222 -3.06 13.03 2.16
N LYS A 223 -3.39 13.77 3.23
CA LYS A 223 -4.38 14.84 3.16
C LYS A 223 -3.97 15.95 2.20
N VAL A 224 -2.69 16.32 2.16
CA VAL A 224 -2.18 17.30 1.21
C VAL A 224 -2.32 16.79 -0.23
N TRP A 225 -1.90 15.57 -0.52
CA TRP A 225 -2.10 14.94 -1.83
C TRP A 225 -3.56 14.90 -2.25
N ASN A 226 -4.45 14.44 -1.36
CA ASN A 226 -5.88 14.33 -1.63
C ASN A 226 -6.53 15.70 -1.90
N SER A 227 -6.03 16.78 -1.25
CA SER A 227 -6.52 18.15 -1.52
C SER A 227 -6.22 18.64 -2.95
N MET A 228 -5.27 18.00 -3.63
CA MET A 228 -4.85 18.34 -4.99
C MET A 228 -5.42 17.42 -6.07
N ALA A 229 -6.22 16.40 -5.71
CA ALA A 229 -6.69 15.34 -6.61
C ALA A 229 -7.35 15.87 -7.90
N THR A 230 -8.27 16.84 -7.77
CA THR A 230 -8.94 17.44 -8.93
C THR A 230 -7.97 18.10 -9.90
N LYS A 231 -6.94 18.81 -9.40
CA LYS A 231 -5.93 19.47 -10.24
C LYS A 231 -4.94 18.47 -10.85
N ALA A 232 -4.61 17.44 -10.08
CA ALA A 232 -3.72 16.37 -10.50
C ALA A 232 -4.33 15.48 -11.59
N GLY A 233 -5.65 15.58 -11.81
CA GLY A 233 -6.39 14.69 -12.72
C GLY A 233 -6.52 13.28 -12.16
N MET A 234 -6.62 13.16 -10.83
CA MET A 234 -6.84 11.92 -10.08
C MET A 234 -8.33 11.64 -9.86
#